data_AF-A0A9W9Z0A9-F1
#
_entry.id   AF-A0A9W9Z0A9-F1
#
_cell.length_a   1.000
_cell.length_b   1.000
_cell.length_c   1.000
_cell.angle_alpha   90.00
_cell.angle_beta   90.00
_cell.angle_gamma   90.00
#
_symmetry.space_group_name_H-M   'P 1'
#
loop_
_entity.id
_entity.type
_entity.pdbx_description
1 polymer ?
#
loop_
_entity_poly.entity_id
_entity_poly.type
_entity_poly.pdbx_seq_one_letter_code
_entity_poly.pdbx_strand_id
1 'polypeptide(L)'
;MVVRVKWFYHPEETKPGRRPSDGKQSLYRSTHVDENDVQTISHKCEVLTPEEFKRRSQTLDTPGTRTSLSDRVFCCIGSYDPNNETLQTEL
;
A
#
# COMPACT_ATOMS: atom_id res chain seq x y z
N MET A 1 6.04 13.26 -20.54
CA MET A 1 6.22 14.08 -19.32
C MET A 1 6.77 13.15 -18.24
N VAL A 2 7.67 13.59 -17.36
CA VAL A 2 8.30 12.71 -16.35
C VAL A 2 7.73 13.03 -14.96
N VAL A 3 7.55 11.99 -14.12
CA VAL A 3 7.20 12.09 -12.71
C VAL A 3 8.22 11.34 -11.87
N ARG A 4 8.60 11.92 -10.73
CA ARG A 4 9.44 11.26 -9.72
C ARG A 4 8.56 10.56 -8.68
N VAL A 5 8.74 9.26 -8.49
CA VAL A 5 7.86 8.41 -7.65
C VAL A 5 8.65 7.85 -6.48
N LYS A 6 7.97 7.65 -5.34
CA LYS A 6 8.50 6.90 -4.20
C LYS A 6 7.69 5.62 -4.05
N TRP A 7 8.34 4.47 -4.14
CA TRP A 7 7.66 3.19 -4.23
C TRP A 7 7.09 2.72 -2.88
N PHE A 8 5.91 2.12 -2.96
CA PHE A 8 5.39 1.20 -1.96
C PHE A 8 5.52 -0.22 -2.50
N TYR A 9 5.65 -1.19 -1.61
CA TYR A 9 5.74 -2.61 -1.96
C TYR A 9 4.56 -3.36 -1.35
N HIS A 10 3.94 -4.23 -2.15
CA HIS A 10 3.07 -5.27 -1.63
C HIS A 10 3.89 -6.32 -0.86
N PRO A 11 3.29 -7.01 0.13
CA PRO A 11 3.99 -8.04 0.87
C PRO A 11 4.65 -9.11 -0.03
N GLU A 12 4.00 -9.47 -1.14
CA GLU A 12 4.48 -10.43 -2.15
C GLU A 12 5.75 -9.99 -2.88
N GLU A 13 6.01 -8.69 -2.93
CA GLU A 13 7.17 -8.10 -3.61
C GLU A 13 8.37 -7.94 -2.66
N THR A 14 8.18 -8.23 -1.36
CA THR A 14 9.25 -8.23 -0.36
C THR A 14 9.90 -9.60 -0.27
N LYS A 15 11.18 -9.67 0.13
CA LYS A 15 11.89 -10.95 0.27
C LYS A 15 11.19 -11.98 1.17
N PRO A 16 10.62 -11.62 2.34
CA PRO A 16 9.89 -12.57 3.17
C PRO A 16 8.56 -13.03 2.58
N GLY A 17 8.03 -12.32 1.58
CA GLY A 17 6.68 -12.53 1.06
C GLY A 17 5.59 -12.10 2.05
N ARG A 18 4.34 -12.42 1.68
CA ARG A 18 3.17 -12.13 2.52
C ARG A 18 3.21 -12.90 3.83
N ARG A 19 3.08 -12.20 4.96
CA ARG A 19 2.92 -12.83 6.28
C ARG A 19 1.44 -13.05 6.62
N PRO A 20 1.11 -14.03 7.50
CA PRO A 20 -0.27 -14.26 7.93
C PRO A 20 -0.96 -13.06 8.58
N SER A 21 -0.18 -12.14 9.17
CA SER A 21 -0.66 -10.89 9.77
C SER A 21 -1.06 -9.83 8.74
N ASP A 22 -0.61 -9.96 7.50
CA ASP A 22 -0.75 -8.91 6.50
C ASP A 22 -2.13 -8.98 5.85
N GLY A 23 -2.93 -7.92 6.05
CA GLY A 23 -4.25 -7.78 5.41
C GLY A 23 -4.15 -7.69 3.89
N LYS A 24 -5.25 -7.98 3.18
CA LYS A 24 -5.31 -7.99 1.70
C LYS A 24 -4.76 -6.71 1.06
N GLN A 25 -5.02 -5.56 1.68
CA GLN A 25 -4.66 -4.23 1.14
C GLN A 25 -3.40 -3.62 1.79
N SER A 26 -2.53 -4.48 2.33
CA SER A 26 -1.31 -4.02 3.01
C SER A 26 -0.26 -3.55 2.01
N LEU A 27 0.46 -2.50 2.39
CA LEU A 27 1.62 -1.94 1.71
C LEU A 27 2.74 -1.66 2.72
N TYR A 28 3.98 -1.72 2.23
CA TYR A 28 5.17 -1.23 2.93
C TYR A 28 5.70 0.00 2.22
N ARG A 29 5.95 1.08 2.97
CA ARG A 29 6.61 2.26 2.42
C ARG A 29 8.10 1.98 2.19
N SER A 30 8.66 2.45 1.08
CA SER A 30 10.10 2.31 0.81
C SER A 30 10.82 3.65 0.74
N THR A 31 12.14 3.65 0.79
CA THR A 31 13.00 4.80 0.41
C THR A 31 13.34 4.81 -1.08
N HIS A 32 12.96 3.77 -1.84
CA HIS A 32 13.20 3.66 -3.27
C HIS A 32 12.46 4.76 -4.05
N VAL A 33 13.22 5.55 -4.80
CA VAL A 33 12.74 6.64 -5.65
C VAL A 33 13.29 6.48 -7.07
N ASP A 34 12.44 6.67 -8.07
CA ASP A 34 12.79 6.63 -9.49
C ASP A 34 11.95 7.63 -10.30
N GLU A 35 12.12 7.61 -11.62
CA GLU A 35 11.37 8.44 -12.57
C GLU A 35 10.64 7.57 -13.59
N ASN A 36 9.37 7.90 -13.84
CA ASN A 36 8.53 7.22 -14.84
C ASN A 36 7.82 8.22 -15.75
N ASP A 37 7.25 7.73 -16.86
CA ASP A 37 6.39 8.55 -17.72
C ASP A 37 5.02 8.77 -17.04
N VAL A 38 4.54 10.02 -17.01
CA VAL A 38 3.22 10.38 -16.48
C VAL A 38 2.09 9.56 -17.12
N GLN A 39 2.22 9.15 -18.38
CA GLN A 39 1.21 8.37 -19.09
C GLN A 39 1.06 6.94 -18.54
N THR A 40 1.96 6.46 -17.67
CA THR A 40 1.82 5.14 -17.04
C THR A 40 1.01 5.17 -15.73
N ILE A 41 0.53 6.34 -15.30
CA ILE A 41 -0.32 6.47 -14.12
C ILE A 41 -1.74 5.98 -14.47
N SER A 42 -2.19 4.91 -13.80
CA SER A 42 -3.54 4.37 -14.00
C SER A 42 -4.62 5.24 -13.36
N HIS A 43 -4.54 5.48 -12.06
CA HIS A 43 -5.53 6.24 -11.29
C HIS A 43 -4.98 6.62 -9.91
N LYS A 44 -5.70 7.50 -9.19
CA LYS A 44 -5.38 7.89 -7.82
C LYS A 44 -5.90 6.85 -6.82
N CYS A 45 -5.09 6.55 -5.81
CA CYS A 45 -5.44 5.74 -4.64
C CYS A 45 -5.13 6.49 -3.34
N GLU A 46 -5.60 5.95 -2.21
CA GLU A 46 -5.35 6.44 -0.86
C GLU A 46 -4.54 5.39 -0.08
N VAL A 47 -3.50 5.83 0.63
CA VAL A 47 -2.73 4.99 1.56
C VAL A 47 -2.91 5.57 2.96
N LEU A 48 -3.50 4.77 3.85
CA LEU A 48 -3.90 5.16 5.19
C LEU A 48 -2.99 4.52 6.24
N THR A 49 -2.95 5.11 7.43
CA THR A 49 -2.40 4.45 8.62
C THR A 49 -3.31 3.29 9.07
N PRO A 50 -2.80 2.33 9.86
CA PRO A 50 -3.62 1.21 10.37
C PRO A 50 -4.87 1.67 11.12
N GLU A 51 -4.77 2.74 11.92
CA GLU A 51 -5.89 3.32 12.67
C GLU A 51 -6.97 3.93 11.76
N GLU A 52 -6.55 4.66 10.72
CA GLU A 52 -7.45 5.25 9.73
C GLU A 52 -8.12 4.20 8.86
N PHE A 53 -7.35 3.19 8.44
CA PHE A 53 -7.87 2.08 7.64
C PHE A 53 -8.95 1.31 8.40
N LYS A 54 -8.73 1.02 9.69
CA LYS A 54 -9.71 0.35 10.57
C LYS A 54 -11.00 1.17 10.72
N ARG A 55 -10.90 2.50 10.88
CA ARG A 55 -12.08 3.37 10.93
C ARG A 55 -12.82 3.37 9.59
N ARG A 56 -12.11 3.42 8.46
CA ARG A 56 -12.71 3.43 7.13
C ARG A 56 -13.36 2.08 6.80
N SER A 57 -12.75 0.95 7.16
CA SER A 57 -13.32 -0.37 6.90
C SER A 57 -14.68 -0.55 7.59
N GLN A 58 -14.82 -0.06 8.82
CA GLN A 58 -16.10 -0.08 9.56
C GLN A 58 -17.23 0.65 8.82
N THR A 59 -16.92 1.69 8.05
CA THR A 59 -17.91 2.44 7.26
C THR A 59 -18.26 1.77 5.92
N LEU A 60 -17.37 0.91 5.40
CA LEU A 60 -17.50 0.22 4.11
C LEU A 60 -18.25 -1.12 4.19
N ASP A 61 -18.51 -1.64 5.39
CA ASP A 61 -19.26 -2.89 5.60
C ASP A 61 -20.78 -2.77 5.35
N THR A 62 -21.25 -1.64 4.83
CA THR A 62 -22.64 -1.46 4.39
C THR A 62 -22.90 -2.29 3.11
N PRO A 63 -23.92 -3.17 3.08
CA PRO A 63 -24.24 -3.98 1.89
C PRO A 63 -24.59 -3.08 0.68
N GLY A 64 -23.83 -3.20 -0.42
CA GLY A 64 -24.09 -2.49 -1.68
C GLY A 64 -22.98 -1.56 -2.19
N THR A 65 -22.05 -1.15 -1.33
CA THR A 65 -20.97 -0.18 -1.67
C THR A 65 -19.58 -0.81 -1.78
N ARG A 66 -19.48 -2.12 -1.52
CA ARG A 66 -18.21 -2.83 -1.23
C ARG A 66 -17.21 -2.93 -2.38
N THR A 67 -17.61 -2.77 -3.64
CA THR A 67 -16.77 -3.22 -4.78
C THR A 67 -15.90 -2.15 -5.42
N SER A 68 -16.16 -0.85 -5.24
CA SER A 68 -15.39 0.19 -5.96
C SER A 68 -14.44 1.00 -5.07
N LEU A 69 -14.78 1.17 -3.79
CA LEU A 69 -13.96 1.94 -2.85
C LEU A 69 -12.92 1.09 -2.12
N SER A 70 -13.16 -0.22 -1.96
CA SER A 70 -12.15 -1.12 -1.39
C SER A 70 -10.86 -1.03 -2.18
N ASP A 71 -10.94 -1.21 -3.50
CA ASP A 71 -9.76 -1.46 -4.34
C ASP A 71 -8.83 -0.24 -4.52
N ARG A 72 -9.22 0.91 -3.99
CA ARG A 72 -8.45 2.17 -4.06
C ARG A 72 -7.87 2.61 -2.73
N VAL A 73 -8.18 1.92 -1.62
CA VAL A 73 -7.70 2.28 -0.28
C VAL A 73 -6.76 1.18 0.21
N PHE A 74 -5.56 1.56 0.61
CA PHE A 74 -4.53 0.65 1.11
C PHE A 74 -4.10 1.04 2.52
N CYS A 75 -3.50 0.10 3.25
CA CYS A 75 -2.99 0.29 4.59
C CYS A 75 -1.47 0.19 4.60
N CYS A 76 -0.78 1.24 5.03
CA CYS A 76 0.66 1.21 5.24
C CYS A 76 0.96 0.59 6.61
N ILE A 77 1.54 -0.61 6.63
CA ILE A 77 1.77 -1.40 7.86
C ILE A 77 3.24 -1.44 8.30
N GLY A 78 4.11 -0.69 7.62
CA GLY A 78 5.52 -0.69 7.91
C GLY A 78 6.36 -0.13 6.77
N SER A 79 7.67 -0.40 6.84
CA SER A 79 8.65 -0.02 5.84
C SER A 79 9.43 -1.21 5.29
N TYR A 80 9.87 -1.08 4.03
CA TYR A 80 10.71 -2.04 3.35
C TYR A 80 11.84 -1.33 2.60
N ASP A 81 13.08 -1.71 2.93
CA ASP A 81 14.28 -1.29 2.21
C ASP A 81 14.68 -2.40 1.22
N PRO A 82 14.50 -2.22 -0.10
CA PRO A 82 14.84 -3.23 -1.09
C PRO A 82 16.35 -3.41 -1.27
N ASN A 83 17.19 -2.43 -0.90
CA ASN A 83 18.64 -2.57 -1.04
C ASN A 83 19.23 -3.50 0.01
N ASN A 84 18.70 -3.41 1.23
CA ASN A 84 19.13 -4.21 2.37
C ASN A 84 18.16 -5.36 2.69
N GLU A 85 17.10 -5.51 1.88
CA GLU A 85 16.00 -6.47 2.03
C GLU A 85 15.41 -6.47 3.46
N THR A 86 15.40 -5.31 4.10
CA THR A 86 15.03 -5.15 5.51
C THR A 86 13.58 -4.69 5.59
N LEU A 87 12.79 -5.42 6.38
CA LEU A 87 11.38 -5.13 6.59
C LEU A 87 11.12 -4.81 8.06
N GLN A 88 10.42 -3.70 8.31
CA GLN A 88 10.04 -3.26 9.65
C GLN A 88 8.54 -3.02 9.69
N THR A 89 7.84 -3.67 10.61
CA THR A 89 6.40 -3.45 10.82
C THR A 89 6.18 -2.36 11.84
N GLU A 90 5.23 -1.47 11.57
CA GLU A 90 4.76 -0.48 12.54
C GLU A 90 3.55 -1.10 13.27
N LEU A 91 3.74 -1.45 14.54
CA LEU A 91 2.70 -1.96 15.44
C LEU A 91 1.90 -0.81 16.04
#